data_AF-A0A933R3C1-F1
#
_entry.id   AF-A0A933R3C1-F1
#
_cell.length_a   1.000
_cell.length_b   1.000
_cell.length_c   1.000
_cell.angle_alpha   90.00
_cell.angle_beta   90.00
_cell.angle_gamma   90.00
#
_symmetry.space_group_name_H-M   'P 1'
#
loop_
_entity.id
_entity.type
_entity.pdbx_description
1 polymer ?
#
loop_
_entity_poly.entity_id
_entity_poly.type
_entity_poly.pdbx_seq_one_letter_code
_entity_poly.pdbx_strand_id
1 'polypeptide(L)'
;MNKKILITFAGAIGSSKTPIANYLSCKLNFPVLNNDAIRTEVLEDLSFFNEEEYIKRRDERIHAVLENNPAIIYDASVDREWKNWEDKIVKAGYKIFIISLDLSKDFLVELYKIKGYHESAQRIDQFFSDHEEFVKNYGHLVNLRITDENFKNRLEFAYLAVSEWLKE
;
A
#
# COMPACT_ATOMS: atom_id res chain seq x y z
N MET A 1 18.29 20.10 -0.02
CA MET A 1 17.37 19.51 0.97
C MET A 1 17.07 18.09 0.51
N ASN A 2 17.17 17.09 1.38
CA ASN A 2 16.72 15.74 1.02
C ASN A 2 15.20 15.79 0.77
N LYS A 3 14.76 15.42 -0.43
CA LYS A 3 13.34 15.31 -0.77
C LYS A 3 12.70 14.28 0.17
N LYS A 4 11.55 14.60 0.78
CA LYS A 4 10.80 13.61 1.55
C LYS A 4 10.23 12.56 0.58
N ILE A 5 10.31 11.28 0.92
CA ILE A 5 9.94 10.15 0.04
C ILE A 5 8.82 9.33 0.67
N LEU A 6 7.77 9.07 -0.11
CA LEU A 6 6.69 8.16 0.26
C LEU A 6 6.55 7.11 -0.84
N ILE A 7 6.74 5.84 -0.48
CA ILE A 7 6.37 4.72 -1.34
C ILE A 7 5.05 4.16 -0.81
N THR A 8 4.06 4.00 -1.67
CA THR A 8 2.75 3.46 -1.30
C THR A 8 2.23 2.52 -2.39
N PHE A 9 1.08 1.90 -2.14
CA PHE A 9 0.55 0.85 -3.00
C PHE A 9 -0.89 1.12 -3.42
N ALA A 10 -1.23 0.66 -4.62
CA ALA A 10 -2.61 0.48 -5.08
C ALA A 10 -2.83 -1.01 -5.36
N GLY A 11 -4.05 -1.50 -5.19
CA GLY A 11 -4.41 -2.90 -5.41
C GLY A 11 -5.25 -3.50 -4.30
N ALA A 12 -6.08 -4.48 -4.68
CA ALA A 12 -6.96 -5.22 -3.79
C ALA A 12 -6.25 -5.79 -2.55
N ILE A 13 -6.96 -5.97 -1.44
CA ILE A 13 -6.42 -6.66 -0.25
C ILE A 13 -5.82 -8.01 -0.65
N GLY A 14 -4.76 -8.48 0.02
CA GLY A 14 -4.14 -9.76 -0.30
C GLY A 14 -3.35 -9.81 -1.62
N SER A 15 -3.26 -8.72 -2.40
CA SER A 15 -2.51 -8.66 -3.67
C SER A 15 -0.99 -8.80 -3.55
N SER A 16 -0.42 -8.98 -2.36
CA SER A 16 1.03 -9.07 -2.10
C SER A 16 1.79 -7.73 -1.97
N LYS A 17 1.11 -6.68 -1.50
CA LYS A 17 1.76 -5.42 -1.08
C LYS A 17 2.81 -5.61 0.03
N THR A 18 2.43 -6.23 1.14
CA THR A 18 3.31 -6.42 2.30
C THR A 18 4.64 -7.12 1.99
N PRO A 19 4.70 -8.20 1.18
CA PRO A 19 5.99 -8.74 0.73
C PRO A 19 6.86 -7.74 -0.04
N ILE A 20 6.27 -6.89 -0.89
CA ILE A 20 7.01 -5.84 -1.60
C ILE A 20 7.50 -4.79 -0.60
N ALA A 21 6.63 -4.33 0.30
CA ALA A 21 6.98 -3.34 1.32
C ALA A 21 8.17 -3.78 2.19
N ASN A 22 8.14 -5.04 2.68
CA ASN A 22 9.24 -5.58 3.48
C ASN A 22 10.52 -5.76 2.67
N TYR A 23 10.43 -6.23 1.43
CA TYR A 23 11.61 -6.36 0.56
C TYR A 23 12.27 -4.99 0.31
N LEU A 24 11.48 -3.97 -0.04
CA LEU A 24 11.95 -2.61 -0.23
C LEU A 24 12.54 -2.03 1.05
N SER A 25 11.93 -2.27 2.21
CA SER A 25 12.43 -1.83 3.51
C SER A 25 13.83 -2.36 3.77
N CYS A 26 14.05 -3.67 3.57
CA CYS A 26 15.36 -4.28 3.75
C CYS A 26 16.41 -3.73 2.77
N LYS A 27 16.02 -3.44 1.53
CA LYS A 27 16.94 -2.98 0.48
C LYS A 27 17.30 -1.50 0.58
N LEU A 28 16.34 -0.67 0.98
CA LEU A 28 16.46 0.79 0.97
C LEU A 28 16.67 1.38 2.38
N ASN A 29 16.54 0.56 3.42
CA ASN A 29 16.55 0.98 4.83
C ASN A 29 15.47 2.04 5.14
N PHE A 30 14.30 1.91 4.50
CA PHE A 30 13.15 2.76 4.78
C PHE A 30 12.23 2.07 5.79
N PRO A 31 11.73 2.78 6.81
CA PRO A 31 10.73 2.22 7.72
C PRO A 31 9.45 1.86 6.96
N VAL A 32 8.69 0.92 7.52
CA VAL A 32 7.36 0.54 7.01
C VAL A 32 6.30 0.95 8.04
N LEU A 33 5.32 1.72 7.60
CA LEU A 33 4.06 1.89 8.33
C LEU A 33 3.04 0.95 7.73
N ASN A 34 2.65 -0.08 8.48
CA ASN A 34 1.74 -1.13 8.03
C ASN A 34 0.37 -1.00 8.71
N ASN A 35 -0.68 -0.79 7.91
CA ASN A 35 -2.03 -0.62 8.46
C ASN A 35 -2.64 -1.91 9.03
N ASP A 36 -2.25 -3.07 8.51
CA ASP A 36 -2.70 -4.36 9.05
C ASP A 36 -2.10 -4.58 10.45
N ALA A 37 -0.87 -4.13 10.71
CA ALA A 37 -0.28 -4.16 12.05
C ALA A 37 -1.08 -3.29 13.05
N ILE A 38 -1.53 -2.10 12.62
CA ILE A 38 -2.39 -1.22 13.45
C ILE A 38 -3.74 -1.90 13.71
N ARG A 39 -4.31 -2.56 12.69
CA ARG A 39 -5.58 -3.31 12.85
C ARG A 39 -5.42 -4.45 13.85
N THR A 40 -4.33 -5.22 13.74
CA THR A 40 -4.02 -6.31 14.67
C THR A 40 -3.84 -5.81 16.09
N GLU A 41 -3.12 -4.71 16.29
CA GLU A 41 -2.97 -4.11 17.61
C GLU A 41 -4.32 -3.71 18.23
N VAL A 42 -5.21 -3.07 17.46
CA VAL A 42 -6.56 -2.71 17.96
C VAL A 42 -7.36 -3.96 18.33
N LEU A 43 -7.27 -5.02 17.53
CA LEU A 43 -7.91 -6.31 17.81
C LEU A 43 -7.35 -6.94 19.08
N GLU A 44 -6.03 -6.92 19.28
CA GLU A 44 -5.36 -7.49 20.45
C GLU A 44 -5.72 -6.71 21.72
N ASP A 45 -5.71 -5.37 21.66
CA ASP A 45 -6.00 -4.51 22.80
C ASP A 45 -7.47 -4.56 23.22
N LEU A 46 -8.40 -4.59 22.26
CA LEU A 46 -9.83 -4.51 22.53
C LEU A 46 -10.52 -5.87 22.53
N SER A 47 -9.86 -6.92 22.04
CA SER A 47 -10.44 -8.25 21.78
C SER A 47 -11.59 -8.26 20.77
N PHE A 48 -11.83 -7.16 20.06
CA PHE A 48 -12.77 -7.04 18.95
C PHE A 48 -12.34 -5.91 18.00
N PHE A 49 -12.83 -5.92 16.76
CA PHE A 49 -12.50 -4.85 15.81
C PHE A 49 -13.34 -3.60 16.09
N ASN A 50 -12.68 -2.52 16.51
CA ASN A 50 -13.27 -1.19 16.61
C ASN A 50 -12.76 -0.31 15.47
N GLU A 51 -13.64 0.01 14.51
CA GLU A 51 -13.28 0.80 13.34
C GLU A 51 -12.88 2.24 13.68
N GLU A 52 -13.57 2.89 14.62
CA GLU A 52 -13.27 4.26 15.05
C GLU A 52 -11.88 4.35 15.68
N GLU A 53 -11.53 3.42 16.58
CA GLU A 53 -10.22 3.38 17.22
C GLU A 53 -9.11 3.05 16.20
N TYR A 54 -9.37 2.15 15.26
CA TYR A 54 -8.44 1.86 14.16
C TYR A 54 -8.17 3.10 13.30
N ILE A 55 -9.21 3.82 12.86
CA ILE A 55 -9.07 5.05 12.06
C ILE A 55 -8.28 6.09 12.87
N LYS A 56 -8.62 6.29 14.15
CA LYS A 56 -7.91 7.21 15.02
C LYS A 56 -6.42 6.90 15.11
N ARG A 57 -6.03 5.66 15.48
CA ARG A 57 -4.62 5.26 15.62
C ARG A 57 -3.87 5.31 14.28
N ARG A 58 -4.52 4.91 13.19
CA ARG A 58 -3.96 5.00 11.83
C ARG A 58 -3.62 6.45 11.48
N ASP A 59 -4.58 7.35 11.67
CA ASP A 59 -4.44 8.76 11.31
C ASP A 59 -3.41 9.47 12.19
N GLU A 60 -3.40 9.21 13.50
CA GLU A 60 -2.36 9.71 14.42
C GLU A 60 -0.95 9.28 13.99
N ARG A 61 -0.77 7.99 13.63
CA ARG A 61 0.54 7.44 13.25
C ARG A 61 1.03 7.93 11.90
N ILE A 62 0.17 7.98 10.89
CA ILE A 62 0.58 8.49 9.59
C ILE A 62 0.92 9.98 9.68
N HIS A 63 0.18 10.77 10.47
CA HIS A 63 0.54 12.16 10.75
C HIS A 63 1.92 12.26 11.43
N ALA A 64 2.15 11.52 12.51
CA ALA A 64 3.44 11.52 13.21
C ALA A 64 4.61 11.09 12.30
N VAL A 65 4.37 10.11 11.42
CA VAL A 65 5.36 9.67 10.44
C VAL A 65 5.67 10.79 9.44
N LEU A 66 4.64 11.40 8.85
CA LEU A 66 4.80 12.38 7.78
C LEU A 66 5.52 13.65 8.28
N GLU A 67 5.40 13.96 9.57
CA GLU A 67 6.15 15.05 10.20
C GLU A 67 7.64 14.71 10.35
N ASN A 68 7.96 13.51 10.84
CA ASN A 68 9.27 13.17 11.37
C ASN A 68 10.19 12.36 10.45
N ASN A 69 9.66 11.70 9.41
CA ASN A 69 10.44 10.74 8.61
C ASN A 69 10.74 11.25 7.19
N PRO A 70 12.01 11.36 6.79
CA PRO A 70 12.35 11.80 5.44
C PRO A 70 12.05 10.76 4.36
N ALA A 71 11.91 9.47 4.71
CA ALA A 71 11.53 8.43 3.77
C ALA A 71 10.69 7.37 4.48
N ILE A 72 9.59 6.94 3.88
CA ILE A 72 8.76 5.84 4.41
C ILE A 72 8.11 5.02 3.31
N ILE A 73 7.90 3.74 3.60
CA ILE A 73 7.00 2.86 2.87
C ILE A 73 5.69 2.75 3.64
N TYR A 74 4.58 3.18 3.04
CA TYR A 74 3.24 3.03 3.59
C TYR A 74 2.60 1.77 3.02
N ASP A 75 2.61 0.68 3.79
CA ASP A 75 1.98 -0.59 3.43
C ASP A 75 0.48 -0.53 3.71
N ALA A 76 -0.21 0.15 2.79
CA ALA A 76 -1.65 0.25 2.71
C ALA A 76 -2.06 0.42 1.24
N SER A 77 -3.30 0.04 0.90
CA SER A 77 -3.85 0.40 -0.41
C SER A 77 -4.38 1.83 -0.38
N VAL A 78 -4.02 2.62 -1.40
CA VAL A 78 -4.58 3.95 -1.63
C VAL A 78 -5.88 3.93 -2.44
N ASP A 79 -6.34 2.77 -2.91
CA ASP A 79 -7.48 2.66 -3.86
C ASP A 79 -8.71 3.47 -3.42
N ARG A 80 -9.06 3.40 -2.12
CA ARG A 80 -10.23 4.08 -1.54
C ARG A 80 -9.94 5.46 -0.95
N GLU A 81 -8.69 5.67 -0.54
CA GLU A 81 -8.34 6.76 0.38
C GLU A 81 -7.49 7.83 -0.30
N TRP A 82 -6.99 7.61 -1.51
CA TRP A 82 -6.07 8.53 -2.19
C TRP A 82 -6.56 9.98 -2.17
N LYS A 83 -7.83 10.20 -2.54
CA LYS A 83 -8.47 11.53 -2.55
C LYS A 83 -8.44 12.24 -1.19
N ASN A 84 -8.46 11.50 -0.09
CA ASN A 84 -8.45 12.06 1.27
C ASN A 84 -7.02 12.42 1.74
N TRP A 85 -6.00 11.80 1.15
CA TRP A 85 -4.61 11.90 1.60
C TRP A 85 -3.71 12.70 0.68
N GLU A 86 -3.99 12.75 -0.62
CA GLU A 86 -3.16 13.41 -1.63
C GLU A 86 -2.76 14.83 -1.20
N ASP A 87 -3.75 15.68 -0.89
CA ASP A 87 -3.52 17.05 -0.43
C ASP A 87 -2.62 17.14 0.80
N LYS A 88 -2.81 16.22 1.76
CA LYS A 88 -2.02 16.20 3.02
C LYS A 88 -0.57 15.81 2.73
N ILE A 89 -0.35 14.80 1.91
CA ILE A 89 0.98 14.28 1.56
C ILE A 89 1.75 15.29 0.71
N VAL A 90 1.08 15.90 -0.27
CA VAL A 90 1.67 16.93 -1.14
C VAL A 90 2.03 18.17 -0.32
N LYS A 91 1.14 18.66 0.56
CA LYS A 91 1.45 19.78 1.47
C LYS A 91 2.60 19.48 2.42
N ALA A 92 2.78 18.22 2.83
CA ALA A 92 3.90 17.78 3.65
C ALA A 92 5.23 17.69 2.88
N GLY A 93 5.23 17.91 1.56
CA GLY A 93 6.43 18.00 0.71
C GLY A 93 7.00 16.65 0.27
N TYR A 94 6.18 15.59 0.27
CA TYR A 94 6.61 14.26 -0.16
C TYR A 94 6.60 14.12 -1.69
N LYS A 95 7.69 13.58 -2.24
CA LYS A 95 7.72 12.92 -3.55
C LYS A 95 7.11 11.53 -3.36
N ILE A 96 6.11 11.18 -4.18
CA ILE A 96 5.32 9.96 -4.00
C ILE A 96 5.65 8.97 -5.13
N PHE A 97 5.83 7.71 -4.75
CA PHE A 97 5.94 6.59 -5.68
C PHE A 97 4.83 5.58 -5.41
N ILE A 98 3.97 5.34 -6.39
CA ILE A 98 2.84 4.41 -6.28
C ILE A 98 3.16 3.13 -7.06
N ILE A 99 3.17 2.00 -6.34
CA ILE A 99 3.24 0.65 -6.92
C ILE A 99 1.82 0.08 -6.99
N SER A 100 1.29 -0.06 -8.20
CA SER A 100 -0.03 -0.61 -8.46
C SER A 100 0.04 -2.11 -8.72
N LEU A 101 -0.82 -2.89 -8.08
CA LEU A 101 -0.95 -4.33 -8.29
C LEU A 101 -2.22 -4.61 -9.10
N ASP A 102 -2.09 -4.43 -10.41
CA ASP A 102 -3.11 -4.58 -11.45
C ASP A 102 -3.30 -6.07 -11.80
N LEU A 103 -3.67 -6.86 -10.79
CA LEU A 103 -3.85 -8.30 -10.93
C LEU A 103 -5.24 -8.63 -11.45
N SER A 104 -5.35 -9.67 -12.27
CA SER A 104 -6.66 -10.18 -12.68
C SER A 104 -7.44 -10.68 -11.47
N LYS A 105 -8.77 -10.62 -11.56
CA LYS A 105 -9.65 -11.14 -10.51
C LYS A 105 -9.42 -12.63 -10.26
N ASP A 106 -9.24 -13.41 -11.32
CA ASP A 106 -8.99 -14.85 -11.22
C ASP A 106 -7.70 -15.13 -10.45
N PHE A 107 -6.63 -14.38 -10.75
CA PHE A 107 -5.37 -14.55 -10.04
C PHE A 107 -5.46 -14.09 -8.57
N LEU A 108 -6.23 -13.05 -8.26
CA LEU A 108 -6.54 -12.66 -6.88
C LEU A 108 -7.29 -13.76 -6.11
N VAL A 109 -8.27 -14.42 -6.75
CA VAL A 109 -8.98 -15.57 -6.16
C VAL A 109 -8.01 -16.69 -5.81
N GLU A 110 -7.07 -17.02 -6.72
CA GLU A 110 -6.05 -18.03 -6.46
C GLU A 110 -5.15 -17.65 -5.27
N LEU A 111 -4.69 -16.40 -5.20
CA LEU A 111 -3.89 -15.92 -4.09
C LEU A 111 -4.64 -16.03 -2.76
N TYR A 112 -5.94 -15.74 -2.73
CA TYR A 112 -6.74 -15.83 -1.49
C TYR A 112 -6.89 -17.26 -1.02
N LYS A 113 -7.11 -18.20 -1.96
CA LYS A 113 -7.19 -19.64 -1.66
C LYS A 113 -5.88 -20.12 -1.02
N ILE A 114 -4.74 -19.74 -1.58
CA ILE A 114 -3.41 -20.15 -1.07
C ILE A 114 -3.14 -19.56 0.33
N LYS A 115 -3.58 -18.32 0.57
CA LYS A 115 -3.34 -17.61 1.85
C LYS A 115 -4.37 -17.92 2.94
N GLY A 116 -5.44 -18.66 2.65
CA GLY A 116 -6.54 -18.89 3.59
C GLY A 116 -7.35 -17.62 3.89
N TYR A 117 -7.40 -16.66 2.97
CA TYR A 117 -8.10 -15.37 3.15
C TYR A 117 -9.60 -15.51 2.88
N HIS A 118 -10.27 -16.39 3.62
CA HIS A 118 -11.67 -16.74 3.39
C HIS A 118 -12.63 -15.55 3.54
N GLU A 119 -12.37 -14.65 4.49
CA GLU A 119 -13.17 -13.44 4.70
C GLU A 119 -12.97 -12.42 3.57
N SER A 120 -11.74 -12.23 3.09
CA SER A 120 -11.47 -11.32 1.97
C SER A 120 -12.06 -11.83 0.66
N ALA A 121 -12.18 -13.15 0.50
CA ALA A 121 -12.82 -13.76 -0.68
C ALA A 121 -14.29 -13.37 -0.82
N GLN A 122 -15.01 -13.11 0.28
CA GLN A 122 -16.40 -12.65 0.22
C GLN A 122 -16.54 -11.22 -0.34
N ARG A 123 -15.47 -10.43 -0.28
CA ARG A 123 -15.45 -9.02 -0.68
C ARG A 123 -14.58 -8.76 -1.91
N ILE A 124 -14.15 -9.82 -2.60
CA ILE A 124 -13.22 -9.69 -3.72
C ILE A 124 -13.77 -8.80 -4.84
N ASP A 125 -15.07 -8.88 -5.13
CA ASP A 125 -15.72 -8.06 -6.15
C ASP A 125 -15.61 -6.57 -5.82
N GLN A 126 -15.84 -6.22 -4.55
CA GLN A 126 -15.68 -4.85 -4.08
C GLN A 126 -14.23 -4.41 -4.18
N PHE A 127 -13.28 -5.21 -3.68
CA PHE A 127 -11.86 -4.83 -3.70
C PHE A 127 -11.29 -4.72 -5.10
N PHE A 128 -11.78 -5.54 -6.04
CA PHE A 128 -11.42 -5.45 -7.44
C PHE A 128 -12.00 -4.18 -8.06
N SER A 129 -13.29 -3.89 -7.83
CA SER A 129 -13.94 -2.68 -8.34
C SER A 129 -13.32 -1.39 -7.78
N ASP A 130 -12.99 -1.35 -6.48
CA ASP A 130 -12.29 -0.22 -5.85
C ASP A 130 -10.97 0.08 -6.60
N HIS A 131 -10.24 -0.99 -6.94
CA HIS A 131 -8.97 -0.86 -7.62
C HIS A 131 -9.12 -0.42 -9.08
N GLU A 132 -10.09 -0.97 -9.81
CA GLU A 132 -10.39 -0.53 -11.18
C GLU A 132 -10.77 0.96 -11.21
N GLU A 133 -11.56 1.43 -10.23
CA GLU A 133 -11.90 2.83 -10.09
C GLU A 133 -10.67 3.71 -9.82
N PHE A 134 -9.80 3.28 -8.91
CA PHE A 134 -8.53 3.97 -8.67
C PHE A 134 -7.68 4.06 -9.94
N VAL A 135 -7.47 2.94 -10.65
CA VAL A 135 -6.66 2.91 -11.87
C VAL A 135 -7.26 3.81 -12.95
N LYS A 136 -8.59 3.84 -13.08
CA LYS A 136 -9.29 4.70 -14.03
C LYS A 136 -9.07 6.19 -13.74
N ASN A 137 -9.15 6.58 -12.47
CA ASN A 137 -9.12 8.00 -12.06
C ASN A 137 -7.69 8.52 -11.83
N TYR A 138 -6.81 7.67 -11.30
CA TYR A 138 -5.49 8.03 -10.78
C TYR A 138 -4.35 7.20 -11.39
N GLY A 139 -4.63 6.36 -12.39
CA GLY A 139 -3.63 5.50 -13.00
C GLY A 139 -2.47 6.23 -13.70
N HIS A 140 -2.60 7.54 -13.93
CA HIS A 140 -1.54 8.42 -14.45
C HIS A 140 -0.52 8.82 -13.36
N LEU A 141 -0.86 8.65 -12.08
CA LEU A 141 0.03 8.88 -10.93
C LEU A 141 0.86 7.63 -10.59
N VAL A 142 0.51 6.47 -11.15
CA VAL A 142 1.17 5.19 -10.89
C VAL A 142 2.54 5.15 -11.55
N ASN A 143 3.58 4.83 -10.76
CA ASN A 143 4.95 4.76 -11.24
C ASN A 143 5.35 3.35 -11.69
N LEU A 144 4.78 2.32 -11.07
CA LEU A 144 5.03 0.93 -11.42
C LEU A 144 3.72 0.13 -11.40
N ARG A 145 3.50 -0.67 -12.45
CA ARG A 145 2.39 -1.62 -12.52
C ARG A 145 2.91 -3.05 -12.44
N ILE A 146 2.41 -3.80 -11.47
CA ILE A 146 2.61 -5.23 -11.31
C ILE A 146 1.34 -5.92 -11.82
N THR A 147 1.50 -6.77 -12.83
CA THR A 147 0.42 -7.56 -13.45
C THR A 147 0.67 -9.05 -13.20
N ASP A 148 -0.29 -9.89 -13.59
CA ASP A 148 -0.14 -11.35 -13.52
C ASP A 148 1.15 -11.85 -14.17
N GLU A 149 1.53 -11.27 -15.32
CA GLU A 149 2.71 -11.67 -16.10
C GLU A 149 4.03 -11.45 -15.36
N ASN A 150 4.13 -10.35 -14.62
CA ASN A 150 5.37 -9.97 -13.95
C ASN A 150 5.36 -10.24 -12.43
N PHE A 151 4.24 -10.74 -11.89
CA PHE A 151 4.04 -10.94 -10.46
C PHE A 151 5.12 -11.81 -9.80
N LYS A 152 5.61 -12.83 -10.51
CA LYS A 152 6.66 -13.72 -9.98
C LYS A 152 7.94 -12.97 -9.62
N ASN A 153 8.27 -11.91 -10.35
CA ASN A 153 9.47 -11.09 -10.17
C ASN A 153 9.17 -9.73 -9.49
N ARG A 154 7.95 -9.54 -8.97
CA ARG A 154 7.46 -8.25 -8.43
C ARG A 154 8.37 -7.59 -7.41
N LEU A 155 9.09 -8.36 -6.59
CA LEU A 155 9.98 -7.83 -5.56
C LEU A 155 11.17 -7.11 -6.20
N GLU A 156 11.82 -7.76 -7.15
CA GLU A 156 12.97 -7.18 -7.85
C GLU A 156 12.55 -6.05 -8.77
N PHE A 157 11.40 -6.19 -9.45
CA PHE A 157 10.85 -5.12 -10.29
C PHE A 157 10.52 -3.87 -9.47
N ALA A 158 9.89 -4.04 -8.30
CA ALA A 158 9.64 -2.93 -7.39
C ALA A 158 10.93 -2.26 -6.92
N TYR A 159 11.94 -3.05 -6.53
CA TYR A 159 13.22 -2.51 -6.09
C TYR A 159 13.93 -1.73 -7.19
N LEU A 160 14.03 -2.28 -8.40
CA LEU A 160 14.70 -1.62 -9.52
C LEU A 160 14.00 -0.32 -9.92
N ALA A 161 12.66 -0.34 -10.02
CA ALA A 161 11.89 0.84 -10.39
C ALA A 161 12.00 1.96 -9.34
N VAL A 162 11.87 1.63 -8.06
CA VAL A 162 12.05 2.59 -6.97
C VAL A 162 13.48 3.13 -6.95
N SER A 163 14.48 2.27 -7.10
CA SER A 163 15.89 2.67 -7.09
C SER A 163 16.25 3.61 -8.23
N GLU A 164 15.65 3.41 -9.41
CA GLU A 164 15.84 4.32 -10.53
C GLU A 164 15.18 5.67 -10.28
N TRP A 165 13.93 5.66 -9.82
CA TRP A 165 13.19 6.88 -9.49
C TRP A 165 13.81 7.72 -8.36
N LEU A 166 14.52 7.07 -7.43
CA LEU A 166 15.26 7.75 -6.35
C LEU A 166 16.47 8.54 -6.86
N LYS A 167 16.97 8.25 -8.07
CA LYS A 167 18.09 8.99 -8.70
C LYS A 167 17.63 10.29 -9.37
N GLU A 168 16.32 10.49 -9.55
CA GLU A 168 15.68 11.67 -10.16
C GLU A 168 15.33 12.79 -9.15
#